data_AF-G7VHQ4-F1
#
_entry.id   AF-G7VHQ4-F1
#
_cell.length_a   1.000
_cell.length_b   1.000
_cell.length_c   1.000
_cell.angle_alpha   90.00
_cell.angle_beta   90.00
_cell.angle_gamma   90.00
#
_symmetry.space_group_name_H-M   'P 1'
#
loop_
_entity.id
_entity.type
_entity.pdbx_description
1 polymer ?
#
loop_
_entity_poly.entity_id
_entity_poly.type
_entity_poly.pdbx_seq_one_letter_code
_entity_poly.pdbx_strand_id
1 'polypeptide(L)'
;MYIAMSCVDEQTAEKIAKRKALGRLGGLRRGVRIIRLRVGEDWLFGFLKMKFREEGFQVAVKFAYVDCKGAAFEKIPPSVEEKVRRYLEDGLVALFERELGNAVR
;
A
#
# COMPACT_ATOMS: atom_id res chain seq x y z
N MET A 1 27.27 2.31 25.09
CA MET A 1 25.82 2.00 25.19
C MET A 1 25.21 2.30 23.83
N TYR A 2 25.08 1.31 22.95
CA TYR A 2 24.36 1.49 21.69
C TYR A 2 22.87 1.45 22.03
N ILE A 3 22.19 2.60 21.98
CA ILE A 3 20.74 2.62 22.03
C ILE A 3 20.29 1.90 20.77
N ALA A 4 19.78 0.67 20.90
CA ALA A 4 19.08 0.01 19.83
C ALA A 4 17.87 0.88 19.51
N MET A 5 17.99 1.73 18.48
CA MET A 5 16.85 2.46 17.98
C MET A 5 15.87 1.43 17.44
N SER A 6 14.79 1.17 18.18
CA SER A 6 13.70 0.34 17.71
C SER A 6 13.12 0.96 16.44
N CYS A 7 12.96 0.15 15.39
CA CYS A 7 12.29 0.59 14.18
C CYS A 7 10.89 1.11 14.49
N VAL A 8 10.39 2.02 13.65
CA VAL A 8 9.03 2.55 13.81
C VAL A 8 7.99 1.42 13.78
N ASP A 9 7.07 1.47 14.74
CA ASP A 9 5.94 0.55 14.80
C ASP A 9 4.98 0.78 13.60
N GLU A 10 4.09 -0.20 13.37
CA GLU A 10 3.13 -0.17 12.26
C GLU A 10 2.26 1.10 12.27
N GLN A 11 1.78 1.52 13.45
CA GLN A 11 0.86 2.66 13.56
C GLN A 11 1.56 3.97 13.23
N THR A 12 2.80 4.12 13.70
CA THR A 12 3.66 5.26 13.42
C THR A 12 4.02 5.30 11.94
N ALA A 13 4.44 4.18 11.37
CA ALA A 13 4.76 4.06 9.96
C ALA A 13 3.54 4.35 9.07
N GLU A 14 2.33 3.89 9.44
CA GLU A 14 1.10 4.15 8.70
C GLU A 14 0.74 5.64 8.72
N LYS A 15 0.87 6.32 9.87
CA LYS A 15 0.61 7.77 9.97
C LYS A 15 1.54 8.57 9.04
N ILE A 16 2.82 8.18 9.02
CA ILE A 16 3.85 8.77 8.17
C ILE A 16 3.53 8.52 6.68
N ALA A 17 3.24 7.27 6.32
CA ALA A 17 2.88 6.86 4.97
C ALA A 17 1.63 7.58 4.47
N LYS A 18 0.57 7.66 5.28
CA LYS A 18 -0.67 8.38 4.96
C LYS A 18 -0.38 9.85 4.66
N ARG A 19 0.41 10.51 5.51
CA ARG A 19 0.76 11.93 5.34
C ARG A 19 1.53 12.14 4.03
N LYS A 20 2.43 11.21 3.68
CA LYS A 20 3.22 11.28 2.44
C LYS A 20 2.37 10.98 1.20
N ALA A 21 1.66 9.85 1.18
CA ALA A 21 0.90 9.39 0.02
C ALA A 21 -0.33 10.28 -0.28
N LEU A 22 -1.07 10.67 0.76
CA LEU A 22 -2.38 11.33 0.63
C LEU A 22 -2.32 12.85 0.91
N GLY A 23 -1.21 13.37 1.45
CA GLY A 23 -0.93 14.80 1.57
C GLY A 23 -2.03 15.68 2.21
N ARG A 24 -2.10 16.94 1.76
CA ARG A 24 -3.17 17.94 2.06
C ARG A 24 -4.49 17.64 1.34
N LEU A 25 -4.55 16.62 0.48
CA LEU A 25 -5.75 16.23 -0.24
C LEU A 25 -6.70 15.46 0.69
N GLY A 26 -7.35 16.20 1.60
CA GLY A 26 -8.32 15.67 2.57
C GLY A 26 -9.45 14.84 1.93
N GLY A 27 -9.77 15.08 0.65
CA GLY A 27 -10.77 14.33 -0.11
C GLY A 27 -10.37 12.88 -0.48
N LEU A 28 -9.09 12.52 -0.36
CA LEU A 28 -8.62 11.15 -0.54
C LEU A 28 -8.67 10.32 0.77
N ARG A 29 -8.95 10.92 1.93
CA ARG A 29 -8.92 10.18 3.21
C ARG A 29 -10.15 9.28 3.45
N ARG A 30 -11.31 9.67 2.92
CA ARG A 30 -12.55 8.87 3.08
C ARG A 30 -12.63 7.77 2.03
N GLY A 31 -12.95 6.56 2.48
CA GLY A 31 -13.17 5.40 1.61
C GLY A 31 -11.91 4.73 1.07
N VAL A 32 -10.71 5.12 1.54
CA VAL A 32 -9.46 4.44 1.17
C VAL A 32 -9.27 3.19 2.02
N ARG A 33 -9.01 2.07 1.36
CA ARG A 33 -8.53 0.83 1.97
C ARG A 33 -7.00 0.84 1.98
N ILE A 34 -6.41 0.24 3.00
CA ILE A 34 -4.97 0.27 3.22
C ILE A 34 -4.45 -1.16 3.26
N ILE A 35 -3.51 -1.46 2.39
CA ILE A 35 -2.67 -2.67 2.44
C ILE A 35 -1.42 -2.30 3.23
N ARG A 36 -1.02 -3.18 4.16
CA ARG A 36 0.18 -3.04 4.98
C ARG A 36 1.05 -4.26 4.76
N LEU A 37 2.29 -4.05 4.33
CA LEU A 37 3.24 -5.12 4.07
C LEU A 37 4.54 -4.82 4.80
N ARG A 38 5.03 -5.79 5.57
CA ARG A 38 6.35 -5.73 6.20
C ARG A 38 7.41 -6.13 5.18
N VAL A 39 8.46 -5.33 5.06
CA VAL A 39 9.59 -5.57 4.13
C VAL A 39 10.89 -5.56 4.94
N GLY A 40 11.27 -6.71 5.49
CA GLY A 40 12.35 -6.76 6.48
C GLY A 40 11.99 -5.91 7.70
N GLU A 41 12.77 -4.86 7.96
CA GLU A 41 12.53 -3.89 9.04
C GLU A 41 11.72 -2.65 8.63
N ASP A 42 11.38 -2.56 7.35
CA ASP A 42 10.69 -1.44 6.73
C ASP A 42 9.22 -1.79 6.46
N TRP A 43 8.46 -0.81 5.96
CA TRP A 43 7.04 -0.95 5.66
C TRP A 43 6.70 -0.45 4.26
N LEU A 44 5.83 -1.19 3.57
CA LEU A 44 5.18 -0.76 2.35
C LEU A 44 3.67 -0.65 2.58
N PHE A 45 3.13 0.53 2.31
CA PHE A 45 1.70 0.81 2.41
C PHE A 45 1.09 1.03 1.04
N GLY A 46 0.03 0.29 0.71
CA GLY A 46 -0.79 0.50 -0.48
C GLY A 46 -2.10 1.20 -0.11
N PHE A 47 -2.40 2.32 -0.74
CA PHE A 47 -3.63 3.08 -0.55
C PHE A 47 -4.54 2.87 -1.76
N LEU A 48 -5.65 2.15 -1.55
CA LEU A 48 -6.59 1.78 -2.60
C LEU A 48 -7.84 2.63 -2.48
N LYS A 49 -8.22 3.26 -3.59
CA LYS A 49 -9.50 3.94 -3.74
C LYS A 49 -10.28 3.32 -4.88
N MET A 50 -11.43 2.77 -4.53
CA MET A 50 -12.39 2.26 -5.49
C MET A 50 -13.41 3.35 -5.81
N LYS A 51 -13.74 3.51 -7.09
CA LYS A 51 -14.82 4.38 -7.56
C LYS A 51 -15.75 3.53 -8.42
N PHE A 52 -16.99 3.41 -8.00
CA PHE A 52 -18.05 2.77 -8.77
C PHE A 52 -18.81 3.85 -9.55
N ARG A 53 -19.10 3.58 -10.82
CA ARG A 53 -19.87 4.40 -11.75
C ARG A 53 -20.86 3.48 -12.47
N GLU A 54 -21.84 4.05 -13.14
CA GLU A 54 -22.86 3.27 -13.87
C GLU A 54 -22.23 2.37 -14.96
N GLU A 55 -21.12 2.80 -15.56
CA GLU A 55 -20.40 2.07 -16.60
C GLU A 55 -19.35 1.08 -16.07
N GLY A 56 -19.23 0.93 -14.74
CA GLY A 56 -18.27 0.00 -14.12
C GLY A 56 -17.52 0.58 -12.93
N PHE A 57 -16.36 0.02 -12.61
CA PHE A 57 -15.56 0.47 -11.47
C PHE A 57 -14.10 0.71 -11.84
N GLN A 58 -13.49 1.67 -11.15
CA GLN A 58 -12.06 1.97 -11.26
C GLN A 58 -11.40 1.82 -9.90
N VAL A 59 -10.26 1.14 -9.88
CA VAL A 59 -9.39 1.03 -8.70
C VAL A 59 -8.14 1.87 -8.93
N ALA A 60 -7.89 2.83 -8.05
CA ALA A 60 -6.64 3.58 -8.00
C ALA A 60 -5.81 3.11 -6.81
N VAL A 61 -4.55 2.76 -7.05
CA VAL A 61 -3.61 2.34 -6.01
C VAL A 61 -2.43 3.30 -5.98
N LYS A 62 -2.07 3.80 -4.79
CA LYS A 62 -0.83 4.55 -4.56
C LYS A 62 -0.04 3.87 -3.45
N PHE A 63 1.25 3.65 -3.68
CA PHE A 63 2.14 3.09 -2.67
C PHE A 63 2.95 4.16 -1.94
N ALA A 64 3.34 3.89 -0.70
CA ALA A 64 4.36 4.63 0.02
C ALA A 64 5.23 3.66 0.84
N TYR A 65 6.53 3.88 0.76
CA TYR A 65 7.52 3.12 1.50
C TYR A 65 7.95 3.92 2.74
N VAL A 66 8.09 3.26 3.88
CA VAL A 66 8.57 3.85 5.12
C VAL A 66 9.70 2.99 5.66
N ASP A 67 10.89 3.57 5.81
CA ASP A 67 12.02 2.84 6.37
C ASP A 67 11.89 2.68 7.90
N CYS A 68 12.74 1.82 8.47
CA CYS A 68 12.84 1.56 9.90
C CYS A 68 12.96 2.85 10.74
N LYS A 69 13.53 3.92 10.19
CA LYS A 69 13.73 5.21 10.87
C LYS A 69 12.53 6.15 10.75
N GLY A 70 11.50 5.78 9.99
CA GLY A 70 10.31 6.59 9.76
C GLY A 70 10.44 7.58 8.61
N ALA A 71 11.42 7.43 7.71
CA ALA A 71 11.50 8.24 6.50
C ALA A 71 10.55 7.69 5.43
N ALA A 72 9.72 8.57 4.85
CA ALA A 72 8.70 8.20 3.88
C ALA A 72 9.10 8.55 2.45
N PHE A 73 9.00 7.57 1.56
CA PHE A 73 9.36 7.68 0.16
C PHE A 73 8.15 7.38 -0.73
N GLU A 74 7.98 8.19 -1.77
CA GLU A 74 6.95 7.93 -2.80
C GLU A 74 7.42 6.86 -3.79
N LYS A 75 8.73 6.76 -4.01
CA LYS A 75 9.32 5.68 -4.80
C LYS A 75 9.60 4.49 -3.89
N ILE A 76 9.11 3.34 -4.30
CA ILE A 76 9.46 2.06 -3.68
C ILE A 76 10.91 1.74 -4.07
N PRO A 77 11.74 1.17 -3.17
CA PRO A 77 13.06 0.67 -3.55
C PRO A 77 12.96 -0.32 -4.73
N PRO A 78 13.85 -0.26 -5.74
CA PRO A 78 13.72 -1.08 -6.95
C PRO A 78 13.59 -2.59 -6.67
N SER A 79 14.32 -3.09 -5.67
CA SER A 79 14.30 -4.50 -5.25
C SER A 79 12.95 -4.97 -4.69
N VAL A 80 12.16 -4.06 -4.16
CA VAL A 80 10.82 -4.31 -3.63
C VAL A 80 9.78 -4.07 -4.72
N GLU A 81 9.97 -3.03 -5.53
CA GLU A 81 9.11 -2.69 -6.65
C GLU A 81 9.01 -3.85 -7.65
N GLU A 82 10.13 -4.46 -8.04
CA GLU A 82 10.14 -5.57 -8.98
C GLU A 82 9.33 -6.77 -8.49
N LYS A 83 9.46 -7.11 -7.19
CA LYS A 83 8.71 -8.19 -6.56
C LYS A 83 7.20 -7.90 -6.51
N VAL A 84 6.84 -6.68 -6.11
CA VAL A 84 5.44 -6.25 -6.06
C VAL A 84 4.84 -6.22 -7.46
N ARG A 85 5.57 -5.68 -8.44
CA ARG A 85 5.14 -5.62 -9.84
C ARG A 85 4.87 -7.01 -10.38
N ARG A 86 5.82 -7.94 -10.24
CA ARG A 86 5.66 -9.32 -10.70
C ARG A 86 4.44 -10.00 -10.07
N TYR A 87 4.24 -9.80 -8.76
CA TYR A 87 3.06 -10.36 -8.08
C TYR A 87 1.74 -9.76 -8.60
N LEU A 88 1.71 -8.45 -8.88
CA LEU A 88 0.53 -7.78 -9.41
C LEU A 88 0.25 -8.12 -10.87
N GLU A 89 1.28 -8.21 -11.71
CA GLU A 89 1.12 -8.51 -13.13
C GLU A 89 0.74 -9.98 -13.35
N ASP A 90 1.44 -10.91 -12.70
CA ASP A 90 1.24 -12.35 -12.93
C ASP A 90 0.10 -12.92 -12.08
N GLY A 91 -0.10 -12.38 -10.87
CA GLY A 91 -0.96 -13.01 -9.86
C GLY A 91 -2.32 -12.34 -9.67
N LEU A 92 -2.47 -11.06 -9.99
CA LEU A 92 -3.67 -10.31 -9.63
C LEU A 92 -4.90 -10.79 -10.41
N VAL A 93 -4.76 -11.08 -11.71
CA VAL A 93 -5.86 -11.57 -12.55
C VAL A 93 -6.36 -12.92 -12.01
N ALA A 94 -5.46 -13.87 -11.79
CA ALA A 94 -5.82 -15.19 -11.28
C ALA A 94 -6.49 -15.13 -9.89
N LEU A 95 -6.03 -14.22 -9.01
CA LEU A 95 -6.67 -13.99 -7.72
C LEU A 95 -8.07 -13.38 -7.88
N PHE A 96 -8.23 -12.40 -8.76
CA PHE A 96 -9.53 -11.79 -9.04
C PHE A 96 -10.51 -12.81 -9.63
N GLU A 97 -10.08 -13.63 -10.58
CA GLU A 97 -10.90 -14.69 -11.17
C GLU A 97 -11.38 -15.68 -10.12
N ARG A 98 -10.49 -16.11 -9.21
CA ARG A 98 -10.83 -17.01 -8.12
C ARG A 98 -11.83 -16.39 -7.15
N GLU A 99 -11.53 -15.19 -6.63
CA GLU A 99 -12.34 -14.58 -5.57
C GLU A 99 -13.68 -14.04 -6.09
N LEU A 100 -13.70 -13.39 -7.26
CA LEU A 100 -14.95 -12.95 -7.88
C LEU A 100 -15.76 -14.14 -8.38
N GLY A 101 -15.11 -15.17 -8.94
CA GLY A 101 -15.77 -16.41 -9.34
C GLY A 101 -16.48 -17.11 -8.19
N ASN A 102 -15.92 -17.06 -6.98
CA ASN A 102 -16.56 -17.58 -5.77
C ASN A 102 -17.70 -16.69 -5.26
N ALA A 103 -17.62 -15.37 -5.44
CA ALA A 103 -18.63 -14.43 -4.93
C ALA A 103 -19.90 -14.33 -5.79
N VAL A 104 -19.80 -14.70 -7.08
CA VAL A 104 -20.91 -14.62 -8.06
C VAL A 104 -21.61 -15.97 -8.26
N ARG A 105 -21.07 -17.04 -7.67
CA ARG A 105 -21.68 -18.38 -7.65
C ARG A 105 -22.44 -18.59 -6.35
#